data_AF-A0A7M7PHS8-F1
#
_entry.id   AF-A0A7M7PHS8-F1
#
_cell.length_a   1.000
_cell.length_b   1.000
_cell.length_c   1.000
_cell.angle_alpha   90.00
_cell.angle_beta   90.00
_cell.angle_gamma   90.00
#
_symmetry.space_group_name_H-M   'P 1'
#
loop_
_entity.id
_entity.type
_entity.pdbx_description
1 polymer ?
#
loop_
_entity_poly.entity_id
_entity_poly.type
_entity_poly.pdbx_seq_one_letter_code
_entity_poly.pdbx_strand_id
1 'polypeptide(L)'
;MMDLKEEEEVGPPASYPSPLTSPTPPKPLAPFQLFFHHNGLESYLKYFPNDFTLGHFRALTEDDLEDDYGVQKLPDRIKLMRAVHKSREEYDDRERDLDRRSHHGGGESEGEEHTKKETIK
;
A
#
# COMPACT_ATOMS: atom_id res chain seq x y z
N MET A 1 -0.85 50.54 68.36
CA MET A 1 -0.64 49.27 67.63
C MET A 1 -1.20 49.54 66.24
N MET A 2 -0.38 49.84 65.24
CA MET A 2 0.32 48.86 64.36
C MET A 2 -0.68 47.85 63.78
N ASP A 3 -0.82 47.54 62.49
CA ASP A 3 -0.21 47.93 61.21
C ASP A 3 -0.89 47.07 60.10
N LEU A 4 -0.67 47.41 58.81
CA LEU A 4 -0.72 46.55 57.59
C LEU A 4 -2.07 45.97 57.14
N LYS A 5 -2.69 46.44 56.03
CA LYS A 5 -2.42 46.14 54.60
C LYS A 5 -2.32 44.64 54.28
N GLU A 6 -3.23 44.15 53.44
CA GLU A 6 -2.89 43.38 52.23
C GLU A 6 -4.13 43.24 51.33
N GLU A 7 -4.11 44.00 50.22
CA GLU A 7 -4.89 43.73 49.02
C GLU A 7 -4.20 42.57 48.30
N GLU A 8 -4.82 41.39 48.27
CA GLU A 8 -4.35 40.30 47.40
C GLU A 8 -5.17 40.31 46.11
N GLU A 9 -4.58 40.94 45.10
CA GLU A 9 -4.97 40.90 43.70
C GLU A 9 -4.82 39.46 43.16
N VAL A 10 -5.89 38.68 43.14
CA VAL A 10 -5.94 37.44 42.35
C VAL A 10 -6.27 37.78 40.90
N GLY A 11 -5.21 37.90 40.10
CA GLY A 11 -5.22 38.19 38.66
C GLY A 11 -6.05 37.21 37.81
N PRO A 12 -6.17 37.46 36.49
CA PRO A 12 -7.07 36.70 35.60
C PRO A 12 -6.72 35.21 35.57
N PRO A 13 -7.69 34.31 35.33
CA PRO A 13 -7.42 32.88 35.26
C PRO A 13 -6.38 32.61 34.18
N ALA A 14 -5.31 31.92 34.58
CA ALA A 14 -4.23 31.52 33.70
C ALA A 14 -4.82 30.83 32.45
N SER A 15 -4.67 31.48 31.30
CA SER A 15 -4.88 30.86 30.00
C SER A 15 -3.73 29.90 29.78
N TYR A 16 -3.89 28.65 30.22
CA TYR A 16 -2.90 27.60 29.99
C TYR A 16 -2.76 27.38 28.47
N PRO A 17 -1.56 27.50 27.89
CA PRO A 17 -1.32 26.94 26.56
C PRO A 17 -1.43 25.41 26.69
N SER A 18 -2.41 24.82 26.00
CA SER A 18 -2.56 23.37 25.93
C SER A 18 -1.22 22.71 25.56
N PRO A 19 -0.72 21.77 26.37
CA PRO A 19 0.53 21.10 26.07
C PRO A 19 0.31 20.01 25.02
N LEU A 20 1.32 19.87 24.17
CA LEU A 20 1.65 18.68 23.39
C LEU A 20 0.65 18.28 22.31
N THR A 21 0.96 18.74 21.09
CA THR A 21 0.81 17.91 19.89
C THR A 21 1.52 16.58 20.15
N SER A 22 0.77 15.58 20.61
CA SER A 22 1.26 14.22 20.70
C SER A 22 1.81 13.83 19.32
N PRO A 23 3.06 13.35 19.21
CA PRO A 23 3.52 12.76 17.96
C PRO A 23 2.71 11.50 17.75
N THR A 24 1.61 11.60 17.00
CA THR A 24 0.81 10.44 16.63
C THR A 24 1.76 9.46 15.96
N PRO A 25 1.93 8.24 16.49
CA PRO A 25 2.77 7.24 15.84
C PRO A 25 2.26 7.08 14.40
N PRO A 26 3.14 7.00 13.40
CA PRO A 26 2.72 6.82 12.02
C PRO A 26 1.87 5.56 11.98
N LYS A 27 0.58 5.71 11.68
CA LYS A 27 -0.31 4.56 11.48
C LYS A 27 0.37 3.67 10.44
N PRO A 28 0.54 2.37 10.71
CA PRO A 28 1.10 1.47 9.72
C PRO A 28 0.27 1.62 8.45
N LEU A 29 0.96 1.92 7.34
CA LEU A 29 0.31 2.10 6.05
C LEU A 29 -0.44 0.83 5.71
N ALA A 30 -1.70 0.97 5.32
CA ALA A 30 -2.50 -0.18 4.91
C ALA A 30 -1.83 -0.85 3.70
N PRO A 31 -1.94 -2.18 3.52
CA PRO A 31 -1.35 -2.89 2.38
C PRO A 31 -1.73 -2.27 1.03
N PHE A 32 -2.94 -1.73 0.92
CA PHE A 32 -3.41 -0.97 -0.24
C PHE A 32 -2.59 0.30 -0.50
N GLN A 33 -2.37 1.11 0.54
CA GLN A 33 -1.58 2.35 0.43
C GLN A 33 -0.11 2.04 0.11
N LEU A 34 0.44 0.99 0.71
CA LEU A 34 1.81 0.56 0.44
C LEU A 34 1.97 0.09 -1.01
N PHE A 35 1.00 -0.65 -1.55
CA PHE A 35 1.00 -1.06 -2.96
C PHE A 35 0.96 0.16 -3.90
N PHE A 36 0.12 1.16 -3.60
CA PHE A 36 0.05 2.38 -4.39
C PHE A 36 1.36 3.18 -4.33
N HIS A 37 1.99 3.26 -3.17
CA HIS A 37 3.31 3.88 -2.99
C HIS A 37 4.37 3.20 -3.86
N HIS A 38 4.50 1.87 -3.79
CA HIS A 38 5.49 1.11 -4.56
C HIS A 38 5.28 1.20 -6.09
N ASN A 39 4.05 1.44 -6.54
CA ASN A 39 3.73 1.55 -7.96
C ASN A 39 3.65 3.01 -8.45
N GLY A 40 3.97 4.00 -7.60
CA GLY A 40 3.92 5.42 -7.97
C GLY A 40 2.50 5.92 -8.26
N LEU A 41 1.50 5.33 -7.61
CA LEU A 41 0.07 5.61 -7.80
C LEU A 41 -0.54 6.45 -6.66
N GLU A 42 0.27 6.97 -5.75
CA GLU A 42 -0.20 7.70 -4.56
C GLU A 42 -1.17 8.84 -4.89
N SER A 43 -0.95 9.53 -6.01
CA SER A 43 -1.81 10.60 -6.52
C SER A 43 -3.26 10.15 -6.79
N TYR A 44 -3.47 8.85 -6.96
CA TYR A 44 -4.78 8.23 -7.20
C TYR A 44 -5.45 7.72 -5.92
N LEU A 45 -4.76 7.70 -4.77
CA LEU A 45 -5.34 7.29 -3.49
C LEU A 45 -6.56 8.14 -3.12
N LYS A 46 -6.59 9.41 -3.54
CA LYS A 46 -7.72 10.33 -3.31
C LYS A 46 -9.06 9.88 -3.89
N TYR A 47 -9.05 8.97 -4.87
CA TYR A 47 -10.28 8.45 -5.47
C TYR A 47 -10.90 7.32 -4.63
N PHE A 48 -10.13 6.69 -3.74
CA PHE A 48 -10.57 5.54 -2.97
C PHE A 48 -10.80 5.90 -1.50
N PRO A 49 -11.73 5.23 -0.80
CA PRO A 49 -11.93 5.44 0.62
C PRO A 49 -10.72 4.95 1.43
N ASN A 50 -10.53 5.49 2.64
CA ASN A 50 -9.38 5.13 3.50
C ASN A 50 -9.38 3.65 3.93
N ASP A 51 -10.55 3.05 4.05
CA ASP A 51 -10.73 1.63 4.41
C ASP A 51 -10.70 0.69 3.19
N PHE A 52 -10.32 1.21 2.01
CA PHE A 52 -10.24 0.40 0.80
C PHE A 52 -9.11 -0.62 0.90
N THR A 53 -9.39 -1.85 0.44
CA THR A 53 -8.46 -2.97 0.56
C THR A 53 -7.93 -3.37 -0.81
N LEU A 54 -6.77 -4.01 -0.80
CA LEU A 54 -6.18 -4.55 -2.03
C LEU A 54 -7.08 -5.61 -2.68
N GLY A 55 -7.89 -6.33 -1.88
CA GLY A 55 -8.87 -7.29 -2.38
C GLY A 55 -9.97 -6.63 -3.20
N HIS A 56 -10.55 -5.52 -2.71
CA HIS A 56 -11.51 -4.74 -3.48
C HIS A 56 -10.87 -4.14 -4.73
N PHE A 57 -9.64 -3.63 -4.62
CA PHE A 57 -8.91 -3.09 -5.76
C PHE A 57 -8.73 -4.11 -6.89
N ARG A 58 -8.42 -5.37 -6.55
CA ARG A 58 -8.28 -6.45 -7.53
C ARG A 58 -9.59 -6.79 -8.25
N ALA A 59 -10.73 -6.54 -7.64
CA ALA A 59 -12.03 -6.82 -8.25
C ALA A 59 -12.49 -5.72 -9.22
N LEU A 60 -11.85 -4.55 -9.21
CA LEU A 60 -12.24 -3.42 -10.04
C LEU A 60 -12.11 -3.71 -11.54
N THR A 61 -13.10 -3.20 -12.26
CA THR A 61 -13.13 -3.09 -13.72
C THR A 61 -12.88 -1.65 -14.16
N GLU A 62 -12.73 -1.43 -15.46
CA GLU A 62 -12.58 -0.08 -15.99
C GLU A 62 -13.84 0.76 -15.76
N ASP A 63 -15.02 0.12 -15.86
CA ASP A 63 -16.34 0.73 -15.65
C ASP A 63 -16.46 1.24 -14.20
N ASP A 64 -16.12 0.39 -13.22
CA ASP A 64 -16.15 0.78 -11.79
C ASP A 64 -15.28 2.02 -11.54
N LEU A 65 -14.09 2.09 -12.16
CA LEU A 65 -13.20 3.25 -12.02
C LEU A 65 -13.81 4.53 -12.57
N GLU A 66 -14.59 4.45 -13.66
CA GLU A 66 -15.29 5.60 -14.24
C GLU A 66 -16.52 5.99 -13.42
N ASP A 67 -17.42 5.04 -13.16
CA ASP A 67 -18.75 5.28 -12.62
C ASP A 67 -18.76 5.42 -11.10
N ASP A 68 -18.06 4.54 -10.37
CA ASP A 68 -18.08 4.54 -8.90
C ASP A 68 -17.00 5.46 -8.30
N TYR A 69 -15.81 5.48 -8.90
CA TYR A 69 -14.65 6.24 -8.38
C TYR A 69 -14.35 7.54 -9.13
N GLY A 70 -15.12 7.86 -10.18
CA GLY A 70 -15.06 9.15 -10.87
C GLY A 70 -13.76 9.41 -11.65
N VAL A 71 -13.03 8.37 -12.04
CA VAL A 71 -11.79 8.48 -12.83
C VAL A 71 -12.15 8.68 -14.31
N GLN A 72 -12.55 9.91 -14.67
CA GLN A 72 -12.98 10.23 -16.05
C GLN A 72 -11.84 10.28 -17.08
N LYS A 73 -10.59 10.40 -16.62
CA LYS A 73 -9.44 10.47 -17.51
C LYS A 73 -9.05 9.06 -17.95
N LEU A 74 -9.29 8.74 -19.22
CA LEU A 74 -8.85 7.49 -19.85
C LEU A 74 -7.38 7.11 -19.55
N PRO A 75 -6.38 8.02 -19.69
CA PRO A 75 -4.99 7.65 -19.39
C PRO A 75 -4.76 7.29 -17.91
N ASP A 76 -5.56 7.82 -16.99
CA ASP A 76 -5.49 7.49 -15.57
C ASP A 76 -6.15 6.14 -15.29
N ARG A 77 -7.30 5.87 -15.92
CA ARG A 77 -7.95 4.55 -15.86
C ARG A 77 -7.05 3.44 -16.35
N ILE A 78 -6.37 3.63 -17.49
CA ILE A 78 -5.44 2.64 -18.04
C ILE A 78 -4.31 2.33 -17.06
N LYS A 79 -3.76 3.35 -16.37
CA LYS A 79 -2.71 3.15 -15.36
C LYS A 79 -3.23 2.36 -14.16
N LEU A 80 -4.42 2.70 -13.68
CA LEU A 80 -5.06 1.98 -12.57
C LEU A 80 -5.37 0.54 -12.96
N MET A 81 -5.92 0.30 -14.15
CA MET A 81 -6.18 -1.06 -14.64
C MET A 81 -4.91 -1.90 -14.79
N ARG A 82 -3.80 -1.31 -15.25
CA ARG A 82 -2.49 -1.99 -15.24
C ARG A 82 -2.07 -2.39 -13.83
N ALA A 83 -2.28 -1.51 -12.86
CA ALA A 83 -1.98 -1.79 -11.47
C ALA A 83 -2.91 -2.86 -10.87
N VAL A 84 -4.19 -2.86 -11.25
CA VAL A 84 -5.14 -3.92 -10.91
C VAL A 84 -4.62 -5.27 -11.40
N HIS A 85 -4.25 -5.38 -12.69
CA HIS A 85 -3.70 -6.62 -13.25
C HIS A 85 -2.42 -7.06 -12.52
N LYS A 86 -1.48 -6.14 -12.32
CA LYS A 86 -0.25 -6.42 -11.56
C LYS A 86 -0.53 -6.92 -10.14
N SER A 87 -1.51 -6.33 -9.47
CA SER A 87 -1.90 -6.74 -8.11
C SER A 87 -2.50 -8.15 -8.05
N ARG A 88 -3.07 -8.64 -9.16
CA ARG A 88 -3.56 -10.02 -9.32
C ARG A 88 -2.37 -10.97 -9.54
N GLU A 89 -1.43 -10.62 -10.40
CA GLU A 89 -0.22 -11.42 -10.69
C GLU A 89 0.66 -11.61 -9.43
N GLU A 90 0.93 -10.53 -8.67
CA GLU A 90 1.72 -10.61 -7.43
C GLU A 90 1.07 -11.47 -6.34
N TYR A 91 -0.23 -11.73 -6.43
CA TYR A 91 -0.91 -12.64 -5.50
C TYR A 91 -0.64 -14.10 -5.87
N ASP A 92 -0.77 -14.44 -7.15
CA ASP A 92 -0.54 -15.80 -7.65
C ASP A 92 0.92 -16.23 -7.49
N ASP A 93 1.88 -15.32 -7.62
CA ASP A 93 3.30 -15.65 -7.44
C ASP A 93 3.68 -15.92 -5.98
N ARG A 94 3.09 -15.19 -5.02
CA ARG A 94 3.34 -15.46 -3.59
C ARG A 94 2.73 -16.77 -3.11
N GLU A 95 1.64 -17.23 -3.74
CA GLU A 95 1.05 -18.54 -3.44
C GLU A 95 1.97 -19.68 -3.93
N ARG A 96 2.65 -19.51 -5.09
CA ARG A 96 3.57 -20.51 -5.65
C ARG A 96 4.89 -20.66 -4.89
N ASP A 97 5.39 -19.61 -4.24
CA ASP A 97 6.64 -19.69 -3.44
C ASP A 97 6.47 -20.46 -2.12
N LEU A 98 5.25 -20.53 -1.57
CA LEU A 98 4.96 -21.30 -0.36
C LEU A 98 4.94 -22.82 -0.63
N ASP A 99 4.59 -23.24 -1.85
CA ASP A 99 4.61 -24.65 -2.27
C ASP A 99 6.03 -25.15 -2.57
N ARG A 100 6.92 -24.27 -3.04
CA ARG A 100 8.31 -24.66 -3.38
C ARG A 100 9.21 -24.92 -2.18
N ARG A 101 8.85 -24.45 -0.98
CA ARG A 101 9.68 -24.66 0.22
C ARG A 101 9.46 -26.01 0.91
N SER A 102 8.45 -26.78 0.48
CA SER A 102 8.16 -28.13 1.00
C SER A 102 8.70 -29.28 0.15
N HIS A 103 9.31 -29.03 -1.02
CA HIS A 103 9.94 -30.07 -1.84
C HIS A 103 11.48 -29.98 -1.82
N HIS A 104 12.04 -30.25 -0.65
CA HIS A 104 13.41 -30.75 -0.52
C HIS A 104 13.39 -32.26 -0.81
N GLY A 105 13.59 -32.63 -2.07
CA GLY A 105 13.71 -34.02 -2.51
C GLY A 105 14.54 -34.06 -3.79
N GLY A 106 15.75 -34.60 -3.68
CA GLY A 106 16.78 -34.59 -4.71
C GLY A 106 16.40 -35.30 -6.00
N GLY A 107 17.18 -34.99 -7.03
CA GLY A 107 17.06 -35.55 -8.37
C GLY A 107 18.14 -35.01 -9.29
N GLU A 108 19.39 -35.15 -8.85
CA GLU A 108 20.55 -35.25 -9.73
C GLU A 108 20.28 -36.30 -10.82
N SER A 109 20.37 -35.92 -12.08
CA SER A 109 20.66 -36.84 -13.19
C SER A 109 21.14 -36.05 -14.40
N GLU A 110 22.44 -36.18 -14.60
CA GLU A 110 23.18 -35.90 -15.82
C GLU A 110 22.51 -36.58 -17.02
N GLY A 111 22.44 -35.86 -18.13
CA GLY A 111 21.88 -36.34 -19.38
C GLY A 111 22.58 -35.67 -20.56
N GLU A 112 23.89 -35.89 -20.62
CA GLU A 112 24.70 -35.75 -21.82
C GLU A 112 24.09 -36.61 -22.93
N GLU A 113 23.69 -36.02 -24.06
CA GLU A 113 23.75 -36.75 -25.32
C GLU A 113 24.04 -35.81 -26.50
N HIS A 114 25.32 -35.79 -26.86
CA HIS A 114 25.78 -35.45 -28.19
C HIS A 114 25.20 -36.45 -29.20
N THR A 115 24.46 -36.00 -30.22
CA THR A 115 24.53 -36.68 -31.53
C THR A 115 24.44 -35.70 -32.71
N LYS A 116 25.38 -35.94 -33.63
CA LYS A 116 25.66 -35.32 -34.92
C LYS A 116 24.57 -35.59 -35.97
N LYS A 117 24.81 -35.02 -37.18
CA LYS A 117 24.32 -35.38 -38.53
C LYS A 117 23.13 -34.50 -38.95
N GLU A 118 22.92 -34.04 -40.17
CA GLU A 118 23.40 -34.36 -41.53
C GLU A 118 22.89 -33.19 -42.40
N THR A 119 23.71 -32.51 -43.20
CA THR A 119 23.72 -32.51 -44.68
C THR A 119 22.36 -32.60 -45.40
N ILE A 120 22.28 -31.93 -46.56
CA ILE A 120 21.31 -32.01 -47.70
C ILE A 120 20.49 -30.70 -47.77
N LYS A 121 20.50 -29.86 -48.82
CA LYS A 121 21.17 -29.83 -50.13
C LYS A 121 21.18 -28.38 -50.61
#